data_AF-D5V388-F1
#
_entry.id   AF-D5V388-F1
#
_cell.length_a   1.000
_cell.length_b   1.000
_cell.length_c   1.000
_cell.angle_alpha   90.00
_cell.angle_beta   90.00
_cell.angle_gamma   90.00
#
_symmetry.space_group_name_H-M   'P 1'
#
loop_
_entity.id
_entity.type
_entity.pdbx_description
1 polymer ?
#
loop_
_entity_poly.entity_id
_entity_poly.type
_entity_poly.pdbx_seq_one_letter_code
_entity_poly.pdbx_strand_id
1 'polypeptide(L)'
;MFKSNRDYKLYIEDIAFECKNIKKFIENITYGEFTENLEKVYAVAKAFENIGEAVKNIPKGLTENYPEIPWSEIAKMRDVLTHHYFGVDDKVLWDTLDEDFDEFEKAVNDMLSKLDNKS
;
A
#
# COMPACT_ATOMS: atom_id res chain seq x y z
N MET A 1 16.40 -14.77 3.40
CA MET A 1 15.38 -14.21 2.49
C MET A 1 14.71 -15.39 1.80
N PHE A 2 13.49 -15.77 2.21
CA PHE A 2 12.76 -16.84 1.52
C PHE A 2 12.32 -16.27 0.17
N LYS A 3 12.92 -16.72 -0.94
CA LYS A 3 12.41 -16.43 -2.28
C LYS A 3 11.09 -17.19 -2.42
N SER A 4 10.01 -16.46 -2.23
CA SER A 4 8.66 -16.92 -2.50
C SER A 4 8.55 -17.27 -3.99
N ASN A 5 8.19 -18.51 -4.30
CA ASN A 5 7.93 -18.98 -5.67
C ASN A 5 6.52 -18.58 -6.14
N ARG A 6 5.99 -17.49 -5.56
CA ARG A 6 4.64 -16.98 -5.75
C ARG A 6 4.57 -16.18 -7.04
N ASP A 7 3.49 -16.38 -7.79
CA ASP A 7 3.20 -15.58 -8.97
C ASP A 7 3.10 -14.09 -8.59
N TYR A 8 3.71 -13.22 -9.38
CA TYR A 8 3.68 -11.78 -9.15
C TYR A 8 2.25 -11.21 -9.19
N LYS A 9 1.34 -11.88 -9.91
CA LYS A 9 -0.10 -11.54 -9.90
C LYS A 9 -0.66 -11.49 -8.48
N LEU A 10 -0.29 -12.46 -7.64
CA LEU A 10 -0.78 -12.53 -6.27
C LEU A 10 -0.23 -11.40 -5.38
N TYR A 11 0.92 -10.81 -5.71
CA TYR A 11 1.40 -9.60 -4.99
C TYR A 11 0.60 -8.36 -5.37
N ILE A 12 0.13 -8.27 -6.62
CA ILE A 12 -0.71 -7.15 -7.07
C ILE A 12 -2.10 -7.28 -6.42
N GLU A 13 -2.63 -8.50 -6.31
CA GLU A 13 -3.87 -8.78 -5.58
C GLU A 13 -3.76 -8.40 -4.10
N ASP A 14 -2.64 -8.72 -3.44
CA ASP A 14 -2.40 -8.31 -2.05
C ASP A 14 -2.42 -6.79 -1.92
N ILE A 15 -1.74 -6.07 -2.82
CA ILE A 15 -1.71 -4.60 -2.78
C ILE A 15 -3.13 -4.04 -2.92
N ALA A 16 -3.91 -4.53 -3.89
CA ALA A 16 -5.29 -4.09 -4.07
C ALA A 16 -6.15 -4.38 -2.82
N PHE A 17 -5.96 -5.56 -2.21
CA PHE A 17 -6.65 -5.93 -0.98
C PHE A 17 -6.29 -5.01 0.18
N GLU A 18 -5.02 -4.67 0.35
CA GLU A 18 -4.58 -3.76 1.42
C GLU A 18 -5.03 -2.32 1.18
N CYS A 19 -5.05 -1.84 -0.07
CA CYS A 19 -5.64 -0.53 -0.38
C CYS A 19 -7.11 -0.46 0.05
N LYS A 20 -7.88 -1.52 -0.24
CA LYS A 20 -9.27 -1.64 0.19
C LYS A 20 -9.42 -1.69 1.71
N ASN A 21 -8.53 -2.42 2.41
CA ASN A 21 -8.55 -2.49 3.87
C ASN A 21 -8.30 -1.12 4.50
N ILE A 22 -7.31 -0.38 4.01
CA ILE A 22 -7.01 0.98 4.45
C ILE A 22 -8.27 1.85 4.35
N LYS A 23 -8.91 1.90 3.16
CA LYS A 23 -10.15 2.67 2.96
C LYS A 23 -11.26 2.27 3.93
N LYS A 24 -11.39 0.98 4.24
CA LYS A 24 -12.36 0.48 5.22
C LYS A 24 -12.01 0.91 6.65
N PHE A 25 -10.73 0.92 7.02
CA PHE A 25 -10.31 1.32 8.37
C PHE A 25 -10.56 2.81 8.63
N ILE A 26 -10.36 3.65 7.61
CA ILE A 26 -10.56 5.09 7.69
C ILE A 26 -11.94 5.57 7.22
N GLU A 27 -12.86 4.64 6.94
CA GLU A 27 -14.20 4.98 6.47
C GLU A 27 -14.95 5.80 7.54
N ASN A 28 -15.46 6.97 7.14
CA ASN A 28 -16.28 7.87 7.94
C ASN A 28 -15.67 8.29 9.29
N ILE A 29 -14.33 8.37 9.37
CA ILE A 29 -13.66 8.95 10.54
C ILE A 29 -12.87 10.19 10.17
N THR A 30 -12.70 11.06 11.15
CA THR A 30 -11.82 12.22 11.08
C THR A 30 -10.38 11.84 11.46
N TYR A 31 -9.43 12.72 11.12
CA TYR A 31 -8.05 12.59 11.57
C TYR A 31 -7.94 12.48 13.10
N GLY A 32 -8.69 13.28 13.86
CA GLY A 32 -8.67 13.22 15.33
C GLY A 32 -9.09 11.83 15.84
N GLU A 33 -10.21 11.32 15.34
CA GLU A 33 -10.71 9.98 15.70
C GLU A 33 -9.76 8.85 15.27
N PHE A 34 -9.03 9.04 14.17
CA PHE A 34 -7.97 8.11 13.75
C PHE A 34 -6.83 8.09 14.77
N THR A 35 -6.28 9.25 15.13
CA THR A 35 -5.13 9.35 16.06
C THR A 35 -5.46 8.90 17.49
N GLU A 36 -6.71 9.04 17.92
CA GLU A 36 -7.16 8.55 19.23
C GLU A 36 -7.45 7.04 19.23
N ASN A 37 -7.48 6.39 18.06
CA ASN A 37 -7.78 4.96 17.92
C ASN A 37 -6.53 4.17 17.49
N LEU A 38 -5.79 3.65 18.49
CA LEU A 38 -4.56 2.90 18.28
C LEU A 38 -4.74 1.65 17.39
N GLU A 39 -5.88 0.98 17.47
CA GLU A 39 -6.17 -0.20 16.64
C GLU A 39 -6.23 0.19 15.15
N LYS A 40 -6.86 1.32 14.82
CA LYS A 40 -6.93 1.83 13.46
C LYS A 40 -5.56 2.29 12.95
N VAL A 41 -4.80 3.00 13.77
CA VAL A 41 -3.43 3.43 13.42
C VAL A 41 -2.58 2.20 13.09
N TYR A 42 -2.60 1.17 13.94
CA TYR A 42 -1.86 -0.06 13.70
C TYR A 42 -2.37 -0.84 12.48
N ALA A 43 -3.67 -0.87 12.24
CA ALA A 43 -4.24 -1.54 11.08
C ALA A 43 -3.78 -0.88 9.76
N VAL A 44 -3.80 0.46 9.70
CA VAL A 44 -3.33 1.23 8.53
C VAL A 44 -1.82 1.08 8.34
N ALA A 45 -1.02 1.22 9.41
CA ALA A 45 0.42 1.02 9.36
C ALA A 45 0.79 -0.38 8.83
N LYS A 46 0.12 -1.42 9.34
CA LYS A 46 0.33 -2.81 8.92
C LYS A 46 0.00 -3.01 7.44
N ALA A 47 -1.09 -2.41 6.95
CA ALA A 47 -1.47 -2.48 5.55
C ALA A 47 -0.42 -1.82 4.64
N PHE A 48 0.11 -0.65 5.02
CA PHE A 48 1.20 -0.01 4.28
C PHE A 48 2.51 -0.82 4.28
N GLU A 49 2.88 -1.44 5.42
CA GLU A 49 4.02 -2.36 5.46
C GLU A 49 3.85 -3.53 4.48
N ASN A 50 2.65 -4.11 4.42
CA ASN A 50 2.33 -5.22 3.52
C ASN A 50 2.38 -4.77 2.04
N ILE A 51 1.86 -3.58 1.72
CA ILE A 51 1.96 -2.97 0.39
C ILE A 51 3.43 -2.82 -0.01
N GLY A 52 4.26 -2.21 0.84
CA GLY A 52 5.69 -2.01 0.55
C GLY A 52 6.44 -3.33 0.32
N GLU A 53 6.13 -4.37 1.09
CA GLU A 53 6.72 -5.71 0.89
C GLU A 53 6.25 -6.35 -0.42
N ALA A 54 4.95 -6.26 -0.75
CA ALA A 54 4.42 -6.81 -2.00
C ALA A 54 5.01 -6.11 -3.24
N VAL A 55 5.16 -4.78 -3.19
CA VAL A 55 5.77 -3.99 -4.28
C VAL A 55 7.20 -4.46 -4.61
N LYS A 56 8.01 -4.84 -3.61
CA LYS A 56 9.38 -5.36 -3.84
C LYS A 56 9.42 -6.61 -4.70
N ASN A 57 8.31 -7.33 -4.79
CA ASN A 57 8.21 -8.58 -5.53
C ASN A 57 7.56 -8.42 -6.92
N ILE A 58 7.17 -7.20 -7.32
CA ILE A 58 6.65 -6.93 -8.67
C ILE A 58 7.83 -6.81 -9.66
N PRO A 59 7.77 -7.48 -10.83
CA PRO A 59 8.79 -7.34 -11.86
C PRO A 59 8.90 -5.89 -12.36
N LYS A 60 10.14 -5.41 -12.50
CA LYS A 60 10.44 -4.05 -12.98
C LYS A 60 9.81 -3.72 -14.34
N GLY A 61 9.79 -4.68 -15.27
CA GLY A 61 9.16 -4.46 -16.58
C GLY A 61 7.64 -4.25 -16.52
N LEU A 62 6.98 -4.61 -15.41
CA LEU A 62 5.58 -4.32 -15.18
C LEU A 62 5.39 -2.91 -14.61
N THR A 63 6.19 -2.54 -13.61
CA THR A 63 6.13 -1.20 -12.98
C THR A 63 6.59 -0.09 -13.93
N GLU A 64 7.46 -0.38 -14.90
CA GLU A 64 7.86 0.55 -15.98
C GLU A 64 6.69 1.01 -16.86
N ASN A 65 5.56 0.31 -16.87
CA ASN A 65 4.34 0.75 -17.57
C ASN A 65 3.52 1.78 -16.79
N TYR A 66 3.89 2.05 -15.53
CA TYR A 66 3.25 3.00 -14.62
C TYR A 66 4.33 3.91 -13.98
N PRO A 67 5.06 4.70 -14.80
CA PRO A 67 6.19 5.51 -14.33
C PRO A 67 5.80 6.67 -13.42
N GLU A 68 4.52 7.05 -13.41
CA GLU A 68 3.95 8.06 -12.52
C GLU A 68 3.92 7.61 -11.05
N ILE A 69 3.88 6.30 -10.80
CA ILE A 69 3.83 5.75 -9.45
C ILE A 69 5.25 5.63 -8.88
N PRO A 70 5.53 6.18 -7.68
CA PRO A 70 6.86 6.15 -7.07
C PRO A 70 7.18 4.79 -6.41
N TRP A 71 7.19 3.71 -7.21
CA TRP A 71 7.35 2.32 -6.74
C TRP A 71 8.53 2.10 -5.78
N SER A 72 9.67 2.76 -6.04
CA SER A 72 10.85 2.62 -5.18
C SER A 72 10.64 3.25 -3.80
N GLU A 73 9.81 4.27 -3.67
CA GLU A 73 9.52 4.94 -2.41
C GLU A 73 8.50 4.12 -1.63
N ILE A 74 7.47 3.61 -2.30
CA ILE A 74 6.48 2.69 -1.73
C ILE A 74 7.16 1.44 -1.16
N ALA A 75 8.12 0.87 -1.88
CA ALA A 75 8.91 -0.27 -1.39
C ALA A 75 9.70 0.05 -0.10
N LYS A 76 10.09 1.31 0.11
CA LYS A 76 10.83 1.76 1.30
C LYS A 76 9.91 2.11 2.47
N MET A 77 8.60 2.27 2.26
CA MET A 77 7.66 2.65 3.33
C MET A 77 7.71 1.69 4.53
N ARG A 78 7.89 0.39 4.29
CA ARG A 78 8.08 -0.60 5.37
C ARG A 78 9.24 -0.23 6.30
N ASP A 79 10.35 0.25 5.75
CA ASP A 79 11.55 0.55 6.53
C ASP A 79 11.35 1.84 7.33
N VAL A 80 10.51 2.77 6.85
CA VAL A 80 10.14 3.99 7.59
C VAL A 80 9.20 3.66 8.75
N LEU A 81 8.15 2.89 8.48
CA LEU A 81 7.09 2.57 9.45
C LEU A 81 7.53 1.60 10.55
N THR A 82 8.57 0.81 10.35
CA THR A 82 9.06 -0.13 11.38
C THR A 82 9.99 0.50 12.41
N HIS A 83 10.46 1.74 12.19
CA HIS A 83 11.48 2.38 13.02
C HIS A 83 10.99 3.61 13.81
N HIS A 84 9.83 4.15 13.48
CA HIS A 84 9.23 5.32 14.13
C HIS A 84 7.76 4.97 14.44
N TYR A 85 7.31 5.13 15.70
CA TYR A 85 5.94 4.72 16.11
C TYR A 85 5.30 5.69 17.11
N PHE A 86 5.83 6.90 17.29
CA PHE A 86 5.28 7.83 18.29
C PHE A 86 5.01 9.22 17.70
N GLY A 87 3.72 9.53 17.49
CA GLY A 87 3.12 10.86 17.30
C GLY A 87 3.47 11.63 16.03
N VAL A 88 4.54 11.26 15.33
CA VAL A 88 4.89 11.78 13.99
C VAL A 88 4.32 10.86 12.90
N ASP A 89 4.18 9.57 13.22
CA ASP A 89 3.86 8.51 12.27
C ASP A 89 2.38 8.43 11.89
N ASP A 90 1.45 8.74 12.79
CA ASP A 90 0.01 8.72 12.51
C ASP A 90 -0.41 9.85 11.56
N LYS A 91 0.17 11.04 11.70
CA LYS A 91 -0.02 12.14 10.74
C LYS A 91 0.50 11.78 9.35
N VAL A 92 1.70 11.19 9.27
CA VAL A 92 2.27 10.74 7.99
C VAL A 92 1.39 9.67 7.35
N LEU A 93 0.93 8.68 8.13
CA LEU A 93 0.01 7.65 7.65
C LEU A 93 -1.28 8.26 7.10
N TRP A 94 -1.88 9.21 7.81
CA TRP A 94 -3.10 9.87 7.38
C TRP A 94 -2.91 10.75 6.15
N ASP A 95 -1.84 11.54 6.10
CA ASP A 95 -1.55 12.43 4.97
C ASP A 95 -1.20 11.65 3.71
N THR A 96 -0.69 10.44 3.84
CA THR A 96 -0.50 9.52 2.70
C THR A 96 -1.83 9.06 2.10
N LEU A 97 -2.96 9.20 2.79
CA LEU A 97 -4.29 8.79 2.31
C LEU A 97 -4.99 9.92 1.54
N ASP A 98 -4.28 10.48 0.57
CA ASP A 98 -4.74 11.59 -0.27
C ASP A 98 -4.88 11.17 -1.75
N GLU A 99 -4.79 12.15 -2.66
CA GLU A 99 -4.92 11.94 -4.10
C GLU A 99 -3.87 10.96 -4.64
N ASP A 100 -2.64 10.96 -4.11
CA ASP A 100 -1.56 10.09 -4.58
C ASP A 100 -1.88 8.61 -4.26
N PHE A 101 -2.51 8.35 -3.11
CA PHE A 101 -2.96 7.00 -2.75
C PHE A 101 -4.12 6.52 -3.65
N ASP A 102 -5.04 7.40 -4.00
CA ASP A 102 -6.12 7.08 -4.93
C ASP A 102 -5.59 6.79 -6.35
N GLU A 103 -4.57 7.51 -6.80
CA GLU A 103 -3.89 7.24 -8.07
C GLU A 103 -3.15 5.90 -8.04
N PHE A 104 -2.44 5.62 -6.94
CA PHE A 104 -1.80 4.32 -6.72
C PHE A 104 -2.80 3.16 -6.76
N GLU A 105 -3.92 3.26 -6.04
CA GLU A 105 -4.95 2.21 -6.04
C GLU A 105 -5.54 2.00 -7.45
N LYS A 106 -5.78 3.08 -8.20
CA LYS A 106 -6.26 2.98 -9.59
C LYS A 106 -5.25 2.25 -10.48
N ALA A 107 -3.95 2.58 -10.39
CA ALA A 107 -2.91 1.93 -11.16
C ALA A 107 -2.85 0.41 -10.85
N VAL A 108 -2.92 0.04 -9.57
CA VAL A 108 -2.94 -1.37 -9.15
C VAL A 108 -4.16 -2.12 -9.70
N ASN A 109 -5.35 -1.50 -9.66
CA ASN A 109 -6.57 -2.11 -10.21
C ASN A 109 -6.53 -2.26 -11.74
N ASP A 110 -5.92 -1.30 -12.45
CA ASP A 110 -5.68 -1.40 -13.89
C ASP A 110 -4.68 -2.51 -14.23
N MET A 111 -3.63 -2.68 -13.41
CA MET A 111 -2.70 -3.81 -13.51
C MET A 111 -3.43 -5.15 -13.40
N LEU A 112 -4.31 -5.34 -12.40
CA LEU A 112 -5.11 -6.55 -12.24
C LEU A 112 -6.00 -6.81 -13.47
N SER A 113 -6.74 -5.78 -13.89
CA SER A 113 -7.65 -5.88 -15.03
C SER A 113 -6.92 -6.32 -16.31
N LYS A 114 -5.71 -5.80 -16.56
CA LYS A 114 -4.88 -6.19 -17.72
C LYS A 114 -4.31 -7.60 -17.62
N LEU A 115 -4.14 -8.14 -16.43
CA LEU A 115 -3.64 -9.50 -16.19
C LEU A 115 -4.74 -10.56 -16.37
N ASP A 116 -5.98 -10.22 -16.01
CA ASP A 116 -7.15 -11.09 -16.20
C ASP A 116 -7.53 -11.18 -17.68
N ASN A 117 -7.44 -10.07 -18.43
CA ASN A 117 -7.74 -10.01 -19.86
C ASN A 117 -6.68 -10.68 -20.77
N LYS A 118 -5.57 -11.16 -20.20
CA LYS A 118 -4.49 -11.86 -20.92
C LYS A 118 -4.48 -13.37 -20.68
N SER A 119 -5.49 -13.91 -19.99
CA SER A 119 -5.64 -15.34 -19.69
C SER A 119 -6.74 -15.95 -20.56
#